data_AF-A0A498LAP9-F1
#
_entry.id   AF-A0A498LAP9-F1
#
_cell.length_a   1.000
_cell.length_b   1.000
_cell.length_c   1.000
_cell.angle_alpha   90.00
_cell.angle_beta   90.00
_cell.angle_gamma   90.00
#
_symmetry.space_group_name_H-M   'P 1'
#
loop_
_entity.id
_entity.type
_entity.pdbx_description
1 polymer ?
#
loop_
_entity_poly.entity_id
_entity_poly.type
_entity_poly.pdbx_seq_one_letter_code
_entity_poly.pdbx_strand_id
1 'polypeptide(L)'
;MSGHASSSAGSSSAEAIVQPTVQEAFQRQASYGPSSHRAKEINHAIAYCIAKDMIPIYTVAKPGFLKLMKTTVPLYKVPSQKFFSKTELPKMYNSLKEDVGKLIAQGKCAFTDALASESRVSLSALRPVLSHIISDILEVKNEDSALTIDLKRVMKSDLESRYSVDAKKVMDLTSFVDPRFKGSFSDDLDATVNCCIEEASKLAEMTTLSEGAAQTEQSSTEAEVAEVNA
;
A
#
# COMPACT_ATOMS: atom_id res chain seq x y z
N MET A 1 58.77 -22.72 47.57
CA MET A 1 58.89 -22.36 46.14
C MET A 1 59.21 -23.62 45.36
N SER A 2 58.60 -23.79 44.19
CA SER A 2 58.66 -24.95 43.27
C SER A 2 57.93 -26.20 43.81
N GLY A 3 56.86 -26.74 43.23
CA GLY A 3 56.40 -26.73 41.84
C GLY A 3 56.74 -28.08 41.20
N HIS A 4 55.72 -28.91 40.95
CA HIS A 4 55.41 -29.57 39.68
C HIS A 4 54.15 -30.44 39.84
N ALA A 5 53.14 -30.12 39.05
CA ALA A 5 51.86 -30.79 38.97
C ALA A 5 51.96 -32.03 38.07
N SER A 6 51.35 -33.14 38.50
CA SER A 6 51.13 -34.32 37.69
C SER A 6 50.01 -34.07 36.69
N SER A 7 50.32 -34.26 35.40
CA SER A 7 49.40 -34.26 34.27
C SER A 7 49.01 -35.68 33.86
N SER A 8 47.71 -35.95 33.69
CA SER A 8 47.09 -36.90 32.72
C SER A 8 45.61 -37.07 33.07
N ALA A 9 44.61 -37.13 32.21
CA ALA A 9 44.47 -36.95 30.76
C ALA A 9 42.96 -36.68 30.52
N GLY A 10 42.62 -35.53 29.94
CA GLY A 10 41.27 -35.25 29.46
C GLY A 10 41.16 -35.68 28.00
N SER A 11 40.39 -36.73 27.72
CA SER A 11 40.10 -37.21 26.38
C SER A 11 39.12 -36.25 25.67
N SER A 12 39.63 -35.27 24.92
CA SER A 12 38.82 -34.54 23.94
C SER A 12 38.81 -35.30 22.62
N SER A 13 37.73 -36.02 22.35
CA SER A 13 37.47 -36.62 21.03
C SER A 13 37.19 -35.50 20.03
N ALA A 14 38.07 -35.32 19.05
CA ALA A 14 37.84 -34.43 17.92
C ALA A 14 36.83 -35.10 16.98
N GLU A 15 35.62 -34.56 16.89
CA GLU A 15 34.64 -35.01 15.91
C GLU A 15 35.19 -34.80 14.49
N ALA A 16 35.31 -35.90 13.75
CA ALA A 16 35.80 -35.88 12.38
C ALA A 16 34.84 -35.08 11.48
N ILE A 17 35.37 -34.08 10.78
CA ILE A 17 34.61 -33.31 9.79
C ILE A 17 34.38 -34.22 8.58
N VAL A 18 33.22 -34.85 8.50
CA VAL A 18 32.82 -35.70 7.37
C VAL A 18 32.23 -34.83 6.26
N GLN A 19 32.77 -34.96 5.04
CA GLN A 19 32.26 -34.29 3.86
C GLN A 19 30.87 -34.86 3.49
N PRO A 20 29.81 -34.04 3.43
CA PRO A 20 28.48 -34.52 3.06
C PRO A 20 28.45 -34.97 1.61
N THR A 21 27.59 -35.95 1.35
CA THR A 21 27.28 -36.39 -0.01
C THR A 21 26.58 -35.26 -0.79
N VAL A 22 26.62 -35.33 -2.12
CA VAL A 22 25.91 -34.37 -2.99
C VAL A 22 24.41 -34.36 -2.69
N GLN A 23 23.82 -35.52 -2.41
CA GLN A 23 22.41 -35.67 -2.03
C GLN A 23 22.10 -35.02 -0.67
N GLU A 24 22.98 -35.21 0.33
CA GLU A 24 22.86 -34.54 1.64
C GLU A 24 23.09 -33.03 1.53
N ALA A 25 23.94 -32.57 0.63
CA ALA A 25 24.14 -31.15 0.36
C ALA A 25 22.87 -30.51 -0.25
N PHE A 26 22.21 -31.20 -1.18
CA PHE A 26 20.92 -30.78 -1.72
C PHE A 26 19.76 -30.90 -0.71
N GLN A 27 19.79 -31.87 0.21
CA GLN A 27 18.84 -31.95 1.32
C GLN A 27 19.10 -30.90 2.42
N ARG A 28 20.36 -30.48 2.59
CA ARG A 28 20.77 -29.36 3.46
C ARG A 28 20.48 -27.99 2.87
N GLN A 29 19.89 -27.90 1.68
CA GLN A 29 19.29 -26.68 1.18
C GLN A 29 18.02 -26.39 2.02
N ALA A 30 18.24 -26.01 3.27
CA ALA A 30 17.20 -25.65 4.20
C ALA A 30 16.47 -24.43 3.63
N SER A 31 15.14 -24.41 3.81
CA SER A 31 14.35 -23.21 3.60
C SER A 31 15.06 -22.03 4.25
N TYR A 32 15.10 -20.89 3.57
CA TYR A 32 15.68 -19.68 4.14
C TYR A 32 15.07 -19.44 5.52
N GLY A 33 15.93 -19.40 6.54
CA GLY A 33 15.50 -19.10 7.89
C GLY A 33 14.87 -17.71 7.94
N PRO A 34 13.92 -17.46 8.87
CA PRO A 34 13.26 -16.15 9.01
C PRO A 34 14.24 -14.98 9.23
N SER A 35 15.43 -15.28 9.77
CA SER A 35 16.50 -14.32 10.06
C SER A 35 17.53 -14.15 8.94
N SER A 36 17.46 -14.96 7.88
CA SER A 36 18.43 -14.88 6.77
C SER A 36 18.34 -13.54 6.04
N HIS A 37 19.49 -13.00 5.62
CA HIS A 37 19.55 -11.75 4.86
C HIS A 37 18.69 -11.83 3.60
N ARG A 38 18.78 -12.95 2.87
CA ARG A 38 18.01 -13.21 1.66
C ARG A 38 16.49 -13.22 1.90
N ALA A 39 16.01 -13.82 2.98
CA ALA A 39 14.59 -13.78 3.31
C ALA A 39 14.11 -12.36 3.61
N LYS A 40 14.92 -11.53 4.28
CA LYS A 40 14.58 -10.13 4.57
C LYS A 40 14.51 -9.29 3.29
N GLU A 41 15.44 -9.48 2.36
CA GLU A 41 15.39 -8.83 1.04
C GLU A 41 14.09 -9.16 0.29
N ILE A 42 13.72 -10.44 0.27
CA ILE A 42 12.50 -10.90 -0.40
C ILE A 42 11.26 -10.36 0.30
N ASN A 43 11.22 -10.38 1.64
CA ASN A 43 10.13 -9.77 2.42
C ASN A 43 9.96 -8.30 2.06
N HIS A 44 11.07 -7.56 2.01
CA HIS A 44 11.06 -6.13 1.68
C HIS A 44 10.58 -5.89 0.24
N ALA A 45 11.05 -6.68 -0.73
CA ALA A 45 10.61 -6.58 -2.13
C ALA A 45 9.11 -6.89 -2.30
N ILE A 46 8.60 -7.90 -1.59
CA ILE A 46 7.16 -8.21 -1.59
C ILE A 46 6.36 -7.05 -0.97
N ALA A 47 6.82 -6.50 0.16
CA ALA A 47 6.17 -5.36 0.80
C ALA A 47 6.17 -4.12 -0.12
N TYR A 48 7.27 -3.87 -0.81
CA TYR A 48 7.39 -2.81 -1.81
C TYR A 48 6.39 -2.98 -2.95
N CYS A 49 6.28 -4.17 -3.54
CA CYS A 49 5.30 -4.46 -4.59
C CYS A 49 3.86 -4.25 -4.11
N ILE A 50 3.53 -4.75 -2.90
CA ILE A 50 2.21 -4.53 -2.28
C ILE A 50 1.89 -3.03 -2.16
N ALA A 51 2.84 -2.24 -1.65
CA ALA A 51 2.62 -0.81 -1.42
C ALA A 51 2.63 0.01 -2.72
N LYS A 52 3.58 -0.26 -3.62
CA LYS A 52 3.77 0.52 -4.85
C LYS A 52 2.64 0.27 -5.85
N ASP A 53 2.15 -0.96 -5.92
CA ASP A 53 1.11 -1.37 -6.87
C ASP A 53 -0.29 -1.40 -6.23
N MET A 54 -0.42 -0.99 -4.96
CA MET A 54 -1.68 -1.00 -4.20
C MET A 54 -2.39 -2.37 -4.23
N ILE A 55 -1.59 -3.44 -4.26
CA ILE A 55 -2.11 -4.80 -4.32
C ILE A 55 -2.66 -5.16 -2.94
N PRO A 56 -3.84 -5.81 -2.85
CA PRO A 56 -4.35 -6.23 -1.56
C PRO A 56 -3.39 -7.18 -0.85
N ILE A 57 -3.12 -6.95 0.44
CA ILE A 57 -2.11 -7.70 1.24
C ILE A 57 -2.41 -9.21 1.22
N TYR A 58 -3.68 -9.62 1.14
CA TYR A 58 -4.06 -11.04 1.10
C TYR A 58 -3.56 -11.78 -0.16
N THR A 59 -3.06 -11.05 -1.17
CA THR A 59 -2.45 -11.62 -2.38
C THR A 59 -1.29 -12.54 -2.07
N VAL A 60 -0.52 -12.28 -0.99
CA VAL A 60 0.61 -13.15 -0.60
C VAL A 60 0.18 -14.56 -0.21
N ALA A 61 -1.10 -14.74 0.14
CA ALA A 61 -1.69 -16.03 0.47
C ALA A 61 -2.42 -16.69 -0.71
N LYS A 62 -2.56 -16.00 -1.86
CA LYS A 62 -3.25 -16.56 -3.03
C LYS A 62 -2.42 -17.68 -3.67
N PRO A 63 -3.07 -18.74 -4.19
CA PRO A 63 -2.37 -19.89 -4.77
C PRO A 63 -1.48 -19.52 -5.96
N GLY A 64 -1.89 -18.57 -6.80
CA GLY A 64 -1.09 -18.08 -7.93
C GLY A 64 0.22 -17.42 -7.47
N PHE A 65 0.16 -16.59 -6.43
CA PHE A 65 1.35 -15.96 -5.86
C PHE A 65 2.29 -16.98 -5.21
N LEU A 66 1.74 -17.97 -4.50
CA LEU A 66 2.53 -19.05 -3.91
C LEU A 66 3.22 -19.91 -4.99
N LYS A 67 2.55 -20.18 -6.11
CA LYS A 67 3.13 -20.89 -7.25
C LYS A 67 4.27 -20.10 -7.90
N LEU A 68 4.10 -18.78 -8.04
CA LEU A 68 5.14 -17.88 -8.54
C LEU A 68 6.37 -17.94 -7.63
N MET A 69 6.20 -17.71 -6.33
CA MET A 69 7.30 -17.71 -5.36
C MET A 69 8.02 -19.06 -5.25
N LYS A 70 7.27 -20.17 -5.32
CA LYS A 70 7.86 -21.52 -5.34
C LYS A 70 8.71 -21.77 -6.58
N THR A 71 8.39 -21.12 -7.70
CA THR A 71 9.12 -21.27 -8.96
C THR A 71 10.34 -20.36 -9.02
N THR A 72 10.22 -19.12 -8.53
CA THR A 72 11.32 -18.13 -8.56
C THR A 72 12.34 -18.35 -7.43
N VAL A 73 11.88 -18.63 -6.22
CA VAL A 73 12.73 -18.87 -5.04
C VAL A 73 12.20 -20.08 -4.25
N PRO A 74 12.52 -21.31 -4.69
CA PRO A 74 11.95 -22.54 -4.12
C PRO A 74 12.20 -22.74 -2.62
N LEU A 75 13.31 -22.19 -2.11
CA LEU A 75 13.72 -22.29 -0.71
C LEU A 75 13.10 -21.22 0.18
N TYR A 76 12.36 -20.27 -0.37
CA TYR A 76 11.76 -19.19 0.41
C TYR A 76 10.34 -19.54 0.81
N LYS A 77 10.07 -19.49 2.11
CA LYS A 77 8.72 -19.63 2.64
C LYS A 77 8.09 -18.25 2.79
N VAL A 78 7.07 -17.98 1.99
CA VAL A 78 6.30 -16.73 2.05
C VAL A 78 5.67 -16.55 3.43
N PRO A 79 5.94 -15.44 4.14
CA PRO A 79 5.29 -15.13 5.40
C PRO A 79 3.79 -14.90 5.27
N SER A 80 3.07 -15.03 6.39
CA SER A 80 1.63 -14.77 6.40
C SER A 80 1.29 -13.30 6.08
N GLN A 81 0.08 -13.06 5.57
CA GLN A 81 -0.46 -11.71 5.41
C GLN A 81 -0.34 -10.86 6.70
N LYS A 82 -0.54 -11.48 7.88
CA LYS A 82 -0.43 -10.79 9.18
C LYS A 82 0.97 -10.26 9.44
N PHE A 83 2.00 -10.98 9.00
CA PHE A 83 3.39 -10.52 9.10
C PHE A 83 3.60 -9.26 8.26
N PHE A 84 3.15 -9.25 7.00
CA PHE A 84 3.25 -8.07 6.15
C PHE A 84 2.46 -6.89 6.71
N SER A 85 1.22 -7.12 7.16
CA SER A 85 0.35 -6.08 7.71
C SER A 85 0.85 -5.49 9.03
N LYS A 86 1.42 -6.30 9.94
CA LYS A 86 1.81 -5.86 11.30
C LYS A 86 3.29 -5.55 11.46
N THR A 87 4.14 -5.93 10.52
CA THR A 87 5.59 -5.84 10.68
C THR A 87 6.26 -5.16 9.49
N GLU A 88 6.23 -5.78 8.31
CA GLU A 88 7.05 -5.30 7.19
C GLU A 88 6.53 -3.99 6.59
N LEU A 89 5.21 -3.88 6.36
CA LEU A 89 4.60 -2.65 5.81
C LEU A 89 4.69 -1.47 6.78
N PRO A 90 4.35 -1.60 8.08
CA PRO A 90 4.52 -0.49 9.03
C PRO A 90 5.98 -0.04 9.15
N LYS A 91 6.94 -0.97 9.14
CA LYS A 91 8.36 -0.66 9.17
C LYS A 91 8.78 0.16 7.94
N MET A 92 8.37 -0.26 6.75
CA MET A 92 8.66 0.45 5.50
C MET A 92 8.03 1.85 5.49
N TYR A 93 6.79 1.99 5.98
CA TYR A 93 6.12 3.28 6.12
C TYR A 93 6.87 4.23 7.05
N ASN A 94 7.28 3.76 8.23
CA ASN A 94 8.00 4.60 9.20
C ASN A 94 9.35 5.06 8.65
N SER A 95 10.10 4.17 7.99
CA SER A 95 11.35 4.52 7.33
C SER A 95 11.15 5.61 6.27
N LEU A 96 10.15 5.43 5.40
CA LEU A 96 9.84 6.42 4.36
C LEU A 96 9.38 7.75 4.96
N LYS A 97 8.58 7.71 6.03
CA LYS A 97 8.12 8.91 6.75
C LYS A 97 9.29 9.72 7.30
N GLU A 98 10.29 9.05 7.87
CA GLU A 98 11.51 9.72 8.35
C GLU A 98 12.29 10.36 7.21
N ASP A 99 12.43 9.67 6.08
CA ASP A 99 13.16 10.19 4.92
C ASP A 99 12.44 11.37 4.27
N VAL A 100 11.11 11.31 4.14
CA VAL A 100 10.29 12.45 3.71
C VAL A 100 10.43 13.61 4.71
N GLY A 101 10.45 13.34 6.01
CA GLY A 101 10.69 14.36 7.03
C GLY A 101 12.04 15.07 6.87
N LYS A 102 13.11 14.33 6.54
CA LYS A 102 14.42 14.90 6.24
C LYS A 102 14.39 15.75 4.97
N LEU A 103 13.73 15.28 3.91
CA LEU A 103 13.60 16.04 2.65
C LEU A 103 12.88 17.38 2.87
N ILE A 104 11.80 17.37 3.64
CA ILE A 104 11.05 18.59 3.99
C ILE A 104 11.94 19.55 4.80
N ALA A 105 12.75 19.03 5.72
CA ALA A 105 13.68 19.84 6.52
C ALA A 105 14.86 20.41 5.70
N GLN A 106 15.27 19.73 4.62
CA GLN A 106 16.44 20.10 3.80
C GLN A 106 16.15 21.14 2.71
N GLY A 107 14.89 21.37 2.31
CA GLY A 107 14.51 22.51 1.47
C GLY A 107 13.41 22.28 0.43
N LYS A 108 12.86 23.39 -0.09
CA LYS A 108 11.62 23.46 -0.90
C LYS A 108 11.67 22.75 -2.26
N CYS A 109 12.80 22.71 -2.96
CA CYS A 109 12.84 22.26 -4.36
C CYS A 109 12.62 20.75 -4.50
N ALA A 110 13.42 19.92 -3.80
CA ALA A 110 13.30 18.46 -3.91
C ALA A 110 11.91 17.94 -3.50
N PHE A 111 11.27 18.59 -2.52
CA PHE A 111 9.94 18.24 -2.09
C PHE A 111 8.86 18.64 -3.12
N THR A 112 8.96 19.85 -3.70
CA THR A 112 8.01 20.32 -4.71
C THR A 112 8.10 19.46 -5.97
N ASP A 113 9.31 19.11 -6.40
CA ASP A 113 9.54 18.22 -7.56
C ASP A 113 9.02 16.80 -7.29
N ALA A 114 9.24 16.27 -6.07
CA ALA A 114 8.70 14.98 -5.68
C ALA A 114 7.17 14.95 -5.72
N LEU A 115 6.50 15.97 -5.14
CA LEU A 115 5.04 16.09 -5.20
C LEU A 115 4.53 16.27 -6.64
N ALA A 116 5.21 17.07 -7.45
CA ALA A 116 4.83 17.31 -8.84
C ALA A 116 5.01 16.07 -9.74
N SER A 117 5.95 15.18 -9.39
CA SER A 117 6.21 13.93 -10.11
C SER A 117 5.22 12.81 -9.80
N GLU A 118 4.32 13.00 -8.83
CA GLU A 118 3.37 11.99 -8.41
C GLU A 118 2.25 11.80 -9.46
N SER A 119 2.24 10.65 -10.13
CA SER A 119 1.22 10.30 -11.13
C SER A 119 -0.08 9.74 -10.55
N ARG A 120 -0.14 9.52 -9.23
CA ARG A 120 -1.28 8.87 -8.56
C ARG A 120 -1.69 9.63 -7.30
N VAL A 121 -2.32 10.79 -7.48
CA VAL A 121 -2.94 11.51 -6.36
C VAL A 121 -4.23 10.78 -5.94
N SER A 122 -4.32 10.39 -4.68
CA SER A 122 -5.54 9.80 -4.12
C SER A 122 -6.58 10.87 -3.85
N LEU A 123 -7.62 10.94 -4.68
CA LEU A 123 -8.70 11.93 -4.57
C LEU A 123 -9.38 11.92 -3.19
N SER A 124 -9.46 10.75 -2.56
CA SER A 124 -10.02 10.59 -1.20
C SER A 124 -9.23 11.30 -0.10
N ALA A 125 -7.94 11.57 -0.30
CA ALA A 125 -7.10 12.27 0.69
C ALA A 125 -7.15 13.79 0.53
N LEU A 126 -7.66 14.31 -0.59
CA LEU A 126 -7.67 15.74 -0.88
C LEU A 126 -8.59 16.49 0.09
N ARG A 127 -9.77 15.94 0.40
CA ARG A 127 -10.73 16.54 1.33
C ARG A 127 -10.21 16.64 2.76
N PRO A 128 -9.68 15.55 3.38
CA PRO A 128 -9.03 15.62 4.69
C PRO A 128 -7.90 16.64 4.76
N VAL A 129 -7.02 16.67 3.76
CA VAL A 129 -5.88 17.59 3.73
C VAL A 129 -6.33 19.04 3.59
N LEU A 130 -7.28 19.32 2.70
CA LEU A 130 -7.86 20.66 2.53
C LEU A 130 -8.52 21.15 3.83
N SER A 131 -9.30 20.28 4.48
CA SER A 131 -9.92 20.58 5.77
C SER A 131 -8.88 20.89 6.84
N HIS A 132 -7.80 20.10 6.93
CA HIS A 132 -6.74 20.32 7.89
C HIS A 132 -6.01 21.65 7.65
N ILE A 133 -5.72 21.99 6.39
CA ILE A 133 -5.07 23.26 6.04
C ILE A 133 -5.97 24.45 6.43
N ILE A 134 -7.26 24.39 6.11
CA ILE A 134 -8.18 25.50 6.36
C ILE A 134 -8.49 25.64 7.85
N SER A 135 -8.76 24.53 8.55
CA SER A 135 -9.26 24.55 9.92
C SER A 135 -8.16 24.58 10.97
N ASP A 136 -7.02 23.92 10.75
CA ASP A 136 -5.97 23.81 11.78
C ASP A 136 -4.75 24.70 11.48
N ILE A 137 -4.36 24.83 10.21
CA ILE A 137 -3.14 25.56 9.82
C ILE A 137 -3.43 27.06 9.62
N LEU A 138 -4.51 27.38 8.91
CA LEU A 138 -4.90 28.76 8.56
C LEU A 138 -5.82 29.41 9.61
N GLU A 139 -6.08 28.75 10.74
CA GLU A 139 -6.83 29.36 11.85
C GLU A 139 -6.11 30.60 12.38
N VAL A 140 -6.89 31.65 12.64
CA VAL A 140 -6.38 32.88 13.26
C VAL A 140 -6.11 32.59 14.73
N LYS A 141 -4.84 32.67 15.12
CA LYS A 141 -4.40 32.49 16.50
C LYS A 141 -4.27 33.87 17.15
N ASN A 142 -4.55 33.96 18.44
CA ASN A 142 -4.50 35.23 19.19
C ASN A 142 -3.08 35.83 19.24
N GLU A 143 -2.05 35.02 18.98
CA GLU A 143 -0.64 35.41 18.95
C GLU A 143 -0.20 36.02 17.60
N ASP A 144 -1.09 36.05 16.59
CA ASP A 144 -0.73 36.43 15.24
C ASP A 144 -0.62 37.96 15.06
N SER A 145 0.43 38.39 14.35
CA SER A 145 0.57 39.77 13.87
C SER A 145 -0.55 40.12 12.87
N ALA A 146 -0.94 41.40 12.80
CA ALA A 146 -1.93 41.89 11.84
C ALA A 146 -1.64 41.46 10.39
N LEU A 147 -0.37 41.46 9.96
CA LEU A 147 0.03 40.99 8.64
C LEU A 147 -0.21 39.48 8.44
N THR A 148 0.02 38.67 9.49
CA THR A 148 -0.20 37.22 9.45
C THR A 148 -1.69 36.90 9.34
N ILE A 149 -2.54 37.68 10.01
CA ILE A 149 -4.00 37.56 9.93
C ILE A 149 -4.48 37.86 8.51
N ASP A 150 -4.01 38.97 7.93
CA ASP A 150 -4.36 39.34 6.56
C ASP A 150 -3.85 38.30 5.55
N LEU A 151 -2.63 37.79 5.72
CA LEU A 151 -2.08 36.73 4.88
C LEU A 151 -2.91 35.45 4.98
N LYS A 152 -3.25 35.00 6.19
CA LYS A 152 -4.11 33.82 6.41
C LYS A 152 -5.47 33.98 5.76
N ARG A 153 -6.08 35.16 5.86
CA ARG A 153 -7.37 35.47 5.22
C ARG A 153 -7.30 35.36 3.70
N VAL A 154 -6.28 35.97 3.08
CA VAL A 154 -6.07 35.91 1.63
C VAL A 154 -5.84 34.47 1.17
N MET A 155 -4.98 33.72 1.87
CA MET A 155 -4.70 32.32 1.54
C MET A 155 -5.94 31.43 1.68
N LYS A 156 -6.74 31.62 2.72
CA LYS A 156 -7.99 30.88 2.92
C LYS A 156 -8.99 31.15 1.79
N SER A 157 -9.18 32.42 1.44
CA SER A 157 -10.08 32.81 0.35
C SER A 157 -9.62 32.26 -1.00
N ASP A 158 -8.31 32.29 -1.29
CA ASP A 158 -7.76 31.71 -2.52
C ASP A 158 -8.04 30.21 -2.58
N LEU A 159 -7.75 29.48 -1.48
CA LEU A 159 -7.89 28.02 -1.44
C LEU A 159 -9.35 27.55 -1.56
N GLU A 160 -10.30 28.26 -0.95
CA GLU A 160 -11.74 27.97 -1.05
C GLU A 160 -12.29 28.24 -2.46
N SER A 161 -11.69 29.18 -3.20
CA SER A 161 -12.09 29.57 -4.55
C SER A 161 -11.51 28.67 -5.65
N ARG A 162 -10.41 27.95 -5.38
CA ARG A 162 -9.70 27.13 -6.37
C ARG A 162 -10.47 25.90 -6.82
N TYR A 163 -11.36 25.37 -5.98
CA TYR A 163 -12.14 24.17 -6.29
C TYR A 163 -13.59 24.54 -6.60
N SER A 164 -14.09 24.08 -7.75
CA SER A 164 -15.49 24.23 -8.13
C SER A 164 -16.41 23.45 -7.20
N VAL A 165 -17.69 23.81 -7.19
CA VAL A 165 -18.72 23.11 -6.39
C VAL A 165 -18.78 21.62 -6.74
N ASP A 166 -18.63 21.27 -8.02
CA ASP A 166 -18.66 19.87 -8.46
C ASP A 166 -17.39 19.11 -8.05
N ALA A 167 -16.22 19.76 -8.09
CA ALA A 167 -15.01 19.15 -7.56
C ALA A 167 -15.13 18.86 -6.07
N LYS A 168 -15.76 19.76 -5.28
CA LYS A 168 -16.03 19.55 -3.86
C LYS A 168 -16.92 18.33 -3.62
N LYS A 169 -18.03 18.20 -4.37
CA LYS A 169 -18.91 17.02 -4.29
C LYS A 169 -18.18 15.71 -4.59
N VAL A 170 -17.33 15.68 -5.62
CA VAL A 170 -16.54 14.48 -5.96
C VAL A 170 -15.52 14.17 -4.87
N MET A 171 -14.88 15.18 -4.28
CA MET A 171 -13.97 15.00 -3.16
C MET A 171 -14.69 14.45 -1.91
N ASP A 172 -15.88 14.94 -1.61
CA ASP A 172 -16.69 14.46 -0.48
C ASP A 172 -17.15 13.01 -0.71
N LEU A 173 -17.63 12.69 -1.91
CA LEU A 173 -17.99 11.33 -2.33
C LEU A 173 -16.82 10.36 -2.22
N THR A 174 -15.65 10.71 -2.78
CA THR A 174 -14.46 9.83 -2.75
C THR A 174 -13.87 9.66 -1.34
N SER A 175 -13.95 10.70 -0.50
CA SER A 175 -13.57 10.61 0.91
C SER A 175 -14.51 9.71 1.71
N PHE A 176 -15.82 9.78 1.42
CA PHE A 176 -16.83 8.94 2.08
C PHE A 176 -16.68 7.45 1.74
N VAL A 177 -16.45 7.12 0.47
CA VAL A 177 -16.27 5.73 0.01
C VAL A 177 -14.97 5.11 0.53
N ASP A 178 -13.97 5.93 0.89
CA ASP A 178 -12.71 5.44 1.43
C ASP A 178 -12.87 4.98 2.90
N PRO A 179 -12.65 3.69 3.21
CA PRO A 179 -12.81 3.17 4.57
C PRO A 179 -11.88 3.81 5.61
N ARG A 180 -10.83 4.54 5.19
CA ARG A 180 -9.90 5.24 6.07
C ARG A 180 -10.49 6.51 6.65
N PHE A 181 -11.38 7.18 5.93
CA PHE A 181 -11.89 8.51 6.30
C PHE A 181 -13.35 8.47 6.76
N LYS A 182 -14.15 7.47 6.33
CA LYS A 182 -15.51 7.16 6.87
C LYS A 182 -16.41 8.37 7.10
N GLY A 183 -16.33 9.39 6.24
CA GLY A 183 -17.15 10.60 6.34
C GLY A 183 -16.77 11.58 7.45
N SER A 184 -15.63 11.42 8.16
CA SER A 184 -15.22 12.33 9.23
C SER A 184 -14.87 13.76 8.77
N PHE A 185 -14.81 13.98 7.45
CA PHE A 185 -14.43 15.25 6.83
C PHE A 185 -15.50 15.82 5.89
N SER A 186 -16.73 15.28 5.92
CA SER A 186 -17.86 15.83 5.16
C SER A 186 -18.58 16.88 6.00
N ASP A 187 -18.91 18.02 5.39
CA ASP A 187 -19.68 19.08 6.05
C ASP A 187 -21.16 18.71 6.21
N ASP A 188 -21.68 17.90 5.27
CA ASP A 188 -23.06 17.36 5.27
C ASP A 188 -23.02 15.88 4.89
N LEU A 189 -23.15 15.02 5.90
CA LEU A 189 -23.09 13.58 5.73
C LEU A 189 -24.31 13.04 4.97
N ASP A 190 -25.49 13.62 5.18
CA ASP A 190 -26.75 13.14 4.59
C ASP A 190 -26.82 13.48 3.10
N ALA A 191 -26.39 14.68 2.71
CA ALA A 191 -26.25 15.04 1.29
C ALA A 191 -25.20 14.19 0.57
N THR A 192 -24.09 13.87 1.25
CA THR A 192 -23.05 13.00 0.68
C THR A 192 -23.57 11.58 0.47
N VAL A 193 -24.29 11.02 1.45
CA VAL A 193 -24.90 9.68 1.34
C VAL A 193 -25.92 9.63 0.21
N ASN A 194 -26.80 10.62 0.09
CA ASN A 194 -27.78 10.68 -1.00
C ASN A 194 -27.10 10.74 -2.37
N CYS A 195 -26.04 11.56 -2.51
CA CYS A 195 -25.22 11.61 -3.72
C CYS A 195 -24.57 10.24 -4.04
N CYS A 196 -24.07 9.52 -3.03
CA CYS A 196 -23.55 8.16 -3.20
C CYS A 196 -24.62 7.19 -3.71
N ILE A 197 -25.83 7.27 -3.16
CA ILE A 197 -26.96 6.40 -3.53
C ILE A 197 -27.40 6.69 -4.96
N GLU A 198 -27.49 7.96 -5.35
CA GLU A 198 -27.81 8.36 -6.72
C GLU A 198 -26.76 7.86 -7.72
N GLU A 199 -25.48 8.07 -7.46
CA GLU A 199 -24.40 7.59 -8.33
C GLU A 199 -24.34 6.06 -8.38
N ALA A 200 -24.56 5.37 -7.26
CA ALA A 200 -24.64 3.91 -7.24
C ALA A 200 -25.84 3.38 -8.04
N SER A 201 -26.98 4.07 -8.00
CA SER A 201 -28.17 3.72 -8.78
C SER A 201 -27.92 3.90 -10.28
N LYS A 202 -27.30 5.02 -10.69
CA LYS A 202 -26.90 5.25 -12.08
C LYS A 202 -25.92 4.18 -12.59
N LEU A 203 -24.97 3.77 -11.75
CA LEU A 203 -23.99 2.74 -12.12
C LEU A 203 -24.64 1.36 -12.26
N ALA A 204 -25.63 1.04 -11.41
CA ALA A 204 -26.41 -0.18 -11.52
C ALA A 204 -27.21 -0.21 -12.83
N GLU A 205 -27.81 0.90 -13.23
CA GLU A 205 -28.54 1.04 -14.50
C GLU A 205 -27.61 0.91 -15.74
N MET A 206 -26.38 1.41 -15.67
CA MET A 206 -25.39 1.21 -16.75
C MET A 206 -24.91 -0.24 -16.84
N THR A 207 -24.84 -0.95 -15.70
CA THR A 207 -24.41 -2.35 -15.66
C THR A 207 -25.47 -3.27 -16.28
N THR A 208 -26.76 -3.01 -16.05
CA THR A 208 -27.85 -3.79 -16.65
C THR A 208 -27.98 -3.61 -18.18
N LEU A 209 -27.64 -2.43 -18.70
CA LEU A 209 -27.56 -2.17 -20.15
C LEU A 209 -26.34 -2.84 -20.80
N SER A 210 -25.22 -2.94 -20.09
CA SER A 210 -24.02 -3.64 -20.56
C SER A 210 -24.19 -5.18 -20.56
N GLU A 211 -24.95 -5.74 -19.63
CA GLU A 211 -25.26 -7.18 -19.61
C GLU A 211 -26.24 -7.57 -20.75
N GLY A 212 -27.13 -6.68 -21.18
CA GLY A 212 -28.00 -6.89 -22.34
C GLY A 212 -27.26 -6.88 -23.69
N ALA A 213 -26.16 -6.12 -23.81
CA ALA A 213 -25.32 -6.13 -25.00
C ALA A 213 -24.49 -7.42 -25.15
N ALA A 214 -24.04 -8.01 -24.03
CA ALA A 214 -23.30 -9.27 -24.05
C ALA A 214 -24.17 -10.49 -24.42
N GLN A 215 -25.49 -10.44 -24.23
CA GLN A 215 -26.42 -11.50 -24.66
C GLN A 215 -26.79 -11.41 -26.14
N THR A 216 -26.68 -10.23 -26.77
CA THR A 216 -27.04 -10.07 -28.19
C THR A 216 -25.97 -10.64 -29.12
N GLU A 217 -24.69 -10.64 -28.73
CA GLU A 217 -23.62 -11.22 -29.56
C GLU A 217 -23.55 -12.77 -29.49
N GLN A 218 -23.99 -13.40 -28.39
CA GLN A 218 -24.07 -14.87 -28.30
C GLN A 218 -25.22 -15.47 -29.12
N SER A 219 -26.33 -14.73 -29.28
CA SER A 219 -27.47 -15.19 -30.09
C SER A 219 -27.19 -15.14 -31.61
N SER A 220 -26.26 -14.30 -32.06
CA SER A 220 -25.88 -14.23 -33.48
C SER A 220 -24.92 -15.36 -33.90
N THR A 221 -24.12 -15.92 -32.98
CA THR A 221 -23.21 -17.04 -33.30
C THR A 221 -23.88 -18.41 -33.28
N GLU A 222 -24.98 -18.60 -32.53
CA GLU A 222 -25.70 -19.89 -32.52
C GLU A 222 -26.64 -20.07 -33.73
N ALA A 223 -27.10 -18.98 -34.36
CA ALA A 223 -27.94 -19.05 -35.55
C ALA A 223 -27.15 -19.47 -36.81
N GLU A 224 -25.88 -19.08 -36.95
CA GLU A 224 -25.06 -19.41 -38.14
C GLU A 224 -24.58 -20.88 -38.15
N VAL A 225 -24.50 -21.53 -36.97
CA VAL A 225 -24.06 -22.95 -36.88
C VAL A 225 -25.21 -23.94 -37.15
N ALA A 226 -26.47 -23.50 -37.03
CA ALA A 226 -27.63 -24.34 -37.27
C ALA A 226 -27.98 -24.50 -38.76
N GLU A 227 -27.65 -23.53 -39.62
CA GLU A 227 -28.01 -23.56 -41.05
C GLU A 227 -27.00 -24.33 -41.92
N VAL A 228 -25.81 -24.65 -41.39
CA VAL A 228 -24.78 -25.44 -42.11
C VAL A 228 -24.94 -26.96 -41.89
N ASN A 229 -25.81 -27.38 -40.96
CA ASN A 229 -26.04 -28.79 -40.63
C ASN A 229 -27.47 -29.29 -40.93
N ALA A 230 -28.22 -28.59 -41.78
CA ALA A 230 -29.53 -29.03 -42.29
C ALA A 230 -29.44 -29.51 -43.74
#